data_AF-A0A7X6YU82-F1
#
_entry.id   AF-A0A7X6YU82-F1
#
_cell.length_a   1.000
_cell.length_b   1.000
_cell.length_c   1.000
_cell.angle_alpha   90.00
_cell.angle_beta   90.00
_cell.angle_gamma   90.00
#
_symmetry.space_group_name_H-M   'P 1'
#
loop_
_entity.id
_entity.type
_entity.pdbx_description
1 polymer ?
#
loop_
_entity_poly.entity_id
_entity_poly.type
_entity_poly.pdbx_seq_one_letter_code
_entity_poly.pdbx_strand_id
1 'polypeptide(L)'
;MKFIVVKSVGLLLISTLMLACADQWAEHIRPVDKNLETNLLQAIKADQDLSLFLAALQETGYDKVLESMENYTVFAPLNEAMSAYESASVELKKNLVKNHIAPLSFNASDLSSMEYLMMLSGKHLKLDEVILTEKEIVCANGILRTSNSLSLPKANLYELISAYKDSLEIARIVYMAGDSIMDPDRSIQTGVDPANGRPIYDTVYQYYNPYLDSLSIDQEDSTYCFVMLSNSNFTKLKAKYAKYMQQWDQSSGAVSDSLTDLVAGRELIYDLLCPIAGFDETMPVYKNTKAVNIDMSNVLVQDRMEASNGLLLICDSVNIRMKDNKIKEVYIQGEDYVESLNPGYTYIRLRDYAMAGKDVMVAGRWSESFDYPTVLDGVDTTLSQTVNFYYYSATASGSYYDKSINFYLKYTPKLYSTKYRLYWKTYDDFERHYAGDTLDLLYNPDDPNQACPSVYRVSQKLYISLPGQPELKRNNGIIENMTLQSGAKVMVGIVPDPTDESGRDHTVGVNAGFEAEIPLRWYKAAGDYEAISTALASSRTRDYLDCSSMGAACFFVTNSPYTSASNSTTNGLIFLDYIRLVPEMIDEND
;
A
#
# COMPACT_ATOMS: atom_id res chain seq x y z
N MET A 1 88.16 -12.02 1.43
CA MET A 1 86.89 -11.57 2.06
C MET A 1 85.90 -12.73 1.92
N LYS A 2 85.58 -13.45 3.01
CA LYS A 2 84.29 -13.34 3.75
C LYS A 2 83.11 -13.51 2.76
N PHE A 3 82.30 -14.57 2.75
CA PHE A 3 81.61 -15.25 3.84
C PHE A 3 81.23 -16.70 3.48
N ILE A 4 81.08 -17.50 4.54
CA ILE A 4 80.64 -18.90 4.63
C ILE A 4 79.09 -18.95 4.63
N VAL A 5 78.56 -20.12 4.28
CA VAL A 5 77.20 -20.65 4.55
C VAL A 5 76.12 -20.19 3.58
N VAL A 6 75.52 -21.12 2.81
CA VAL A 6 74.06 -21.35 2.64
C VAL A 6 73.90 -22.52 1.64
N LYS A 7 74.13 -23.77 2.05
CA LYS A 7 73.60 -24.95 1.32
C LYS A 7 73.04 -26.06 2.21
N SER A 8 73.06 -25.88 3.54
CA SER A 8 72.55 -26.88 4.49
C SER A 8 71.42 -26.36 5.39
N VAL A 9 70.91 -25.15 5.15
CA VAL A 9 69.81 -24.55 5.94
C VAL A 9 68.44 -24.77 5.27
N GLY A 10 68.42 -25.17 3.99
CA GLY A 10 67.17 -25.39 3.24
C GLY A 10 66.40 -26.66 3.63
N LEU A 11 66.99 -27.59 4.37
CA LEU A 11 66.34 -28.84 4.76
C LEU A 11 65.95 -28.93 6.25
N LEU A 12 66.37 -27.97 7.08
CA LEU A 12 65.97 -27.91 8.50
C LEU A 12 64.83 -26.91 8.76
N LEU A 13 64.55 -26.00 7.81
CA LEU A 13 63.43 -25.06 7.91
C LEU A 13 62.12 -25.59 7.30
N ILE A 14 62.16 -26.68 6.53
CA ILE A 14 60.97 -27.31 5.95
C ILE A 14 60.43 -28.43 6.87
N SER A 15 61.24 -29.00 7.77
CA SER A 15 60.78 -29.97 8.76
C SER A 15 60.10 -29.34 9.98
N THR A 16 60.33 -28.05 10.26
CA THR A 16 59.64 -27.33 11.36
C THR A 16 58.30 -26.72 10.96
N LEU A 17 57.95 -26.71 9.66
CA LEU A 17 56.64 -26.27 9.17
C LEU A 17 55.59 -27.39 9.15
N MET A 18 55.98 -28.66 9.37
CA MET A 18 55.06 -29.80 9.40
C MET A 18 54.63 -30.22 10.83
N LEU A 19 55.16 -29.58 11.88
CA LEU A 19 54.72 -29.80 13.28
C LEU A 19 53.84 -28.67 13.82
N ALA A 20 53.66 -27.57 13.09
CA ALA A 20 52.75 -26.48 13.46
C ALA A 20 51.30 -26.69 12.97
N CYS A 21 51.05 -27.73 12.17
CA CYS A 21 49.70 -28.13 11.74
C CYS A 21 49.32 -29.54 12.22
N ALA A 22 49.88 -29.99 13.35
CA ALA A 22 49.46 -31.24 13.98
C ALA A 22 48.68 -31.08 15.29
N ASP A 23 48.66 -29.90 15.93
CA ASP A 23 48.02 -29.76 17.27
C ASP A 23 47.08 -28.55 17.47
N GLN A 24 46.79 -27.72 16.47
CA GLN A 24 45.72 -26.71 16.63
C GLN A 24 44.30 -27.31 16.61
N TRP A 25 44.15 -28.51 16.06
CA TRP A 25 42.89 -29.26 16.12
C TRP A 25 42.77 -30.10 17.39
N ALA A 26 43.89 -30.50 18.00
CA ALA A 26 43.91 -31.28 19.24
C ALA A 26 43.61 -30.43 20.49
N GLU A 27 43.94 -29.14 20.47
CA GLU A 27 43.66 -28.20 21.57
C GLU A 27 42.22 -27.62 21.55
N HIS A 28 41.43 -27.94 20.52
CA HIS A 28 39.99 -27.61 20.44
C HIS A 28 39.06 -28.81 20.61
N ILE A 29 39.61 -30.02 20.84
CA ILE A 29 38.84 -31.07 21.50
C ILE A 29 38.80 -30.68 22.98
N ARG A 30 37.93 -29.71 23.30
CA ARG A 30 37.36 -29.59 24.65
C ARG A 30 37.02 -31.02 25.08
N PRO A 31 37.28 -31.44 26.33
CA PRO A 31 36.75 -32.72 26.78
C PRO A 31 35.27 -32.69 26.40
N VAL A 32 34.84 -33.65 25.56
CA VAL A 32 33.43 -33.81 25.20
C VAL A 32 32.71 -33.74 26.52
N ASP A 33 31.98 -32.64 26.73
CA ASP A 33 31.34 -32.39 28.01
C ASP A 33 30.50 -33.63 28.28
N LYS A 34 30.65 -34.23 29.47
CA LYS A 34 29.85 -35.39 29.89
C LYS A 34 28.34 -35.16 29.76
N ASN A 35 27.93 -33.90 29.57
CA ASN A 35 26.55 -33.46 29.38
C ASN A 35 26.00 -33.66 27.95
N LEU A 36 26.83 -33.97 26.94
CA LEU A 36 26.34 -34.28 25.59
C LEU A 36 25.66 -35.65 25.47
N GLU A 37 25.77 -36.51 26.48
CA GLU A 37 25.00 -37.77 26.58
C GLU A 37 23.63 -37.58 27.26
N THR A 38 23.43 -36.46 27.95
CA THR A 38 22.23 -36.19 28.75
C THR A 38 21.26 -35.30 27.97
N ASN A 39 20.02 -35.73 27.79
CA ASN A 39 19.00 -34.90 27.13
C ASN A 39 18.40 -33.85 28.11
N LEU A 40 17.71 -32.84 27.57
CA LEU A 40 17.12 -31.74 28.35
C LEU A 40 16.25 -32.23 29.51
N LEU A 41 15.39 -33.22 29.27
CA LEU A 41 14.52 -33.74 30.32
C LEU A 41 15.31 -34.45 31.44
N GLN A 42 16.36 -35.19 31.09
CA GLN A 42 17.24 -35.82 32.09
C GLN A 42 17.99 -34.76 32.91
N ALA A 43 18.44 -33.67 32.27
CA ALA A 43 19.09 -32.56 32.97
C ALA A 43 18.11 -31.88 33.96
N ILE A 44 16.86 -31.66 33.56
CA ILE A 44 15.80 -31.13 34.44
C ILE A 44 15.49 -32.10 35.58
N LYS A 45 15.40 -33.41 35.31
CA LYS A 45 15.16 -34.45 36.33
C LYS A 45 16.27 -34.55 37.37
N ALA A 46 17.51 -34.24 37.00
CA ALA A 46 18.67 -34.30 37.88
C ALA A 46 18.72 -33.13 38.88
N ASP A 47 18.00 -32.03 38.59
CA ASP A 47 18.02 -30.81 39.40
C ASP A 47 16.82 -30.73 40.34
N GLN A 48 17.08 -30.76 41.65
CA GLN A 48 16.01 -30.69 42.67
C GLN A 48 15.29 -29.34 42.68
N ASP A 49 15.99 -28.27 42.27
CA ASP A 49 15.45 -26.91 42.23
C ASP A 49 14.48 -26.70 41.05
N LEU A 50 14.34 -27.70 40.16
CA LEU A 50 13.43 -27.70 39.02
C LEU A 50 12.27 -28.71 39.17
N SER A 51 12.10 -29.31 40.34
CA SER A 51 11.09 -30.36 40.57
C SER A 51 9.65 -29.91 40.28
N LEU A 52 9.29 -28.66 40.57
CA LEU A 52 7.98 -28.10 40.24
C LEU A 52 7.79 -27.89 38.73
N PHE A 53 8.83 -27.45 38.03
CA PHE A 53 8.79 -27.31 36.57
C PHE A 53 8.71 -28.67 35.88
N LEU A 54 9.43 -29.68 36.39
CA LEU A 54 9.31 -31.06 35.93
C LEU A 54 7.89 -31.62 36.10
N ALA A 55 7.26 -31.37 37.25
CA ALA A 55 5.87 -31.79 37.48
C ALA A 55 4.91 -31.15 36.46
N ALA A 56 5.09 -29.85 36.16
CA ALA A 56 4.31 -29.16 35.14
C ALA A 56 4.54 -29.74 33.73
N LEU A 57 5.78 -30.08 33.37
CA LEU A 57 6.10 -30.74 32.09
C LEU A 57 5.37 -32.08 31.94
N GLN A 58 5.35 -32.89 33.01
CA GLN A 58 4.69 -34.20 33.01
C GLN A 58 3.16 -34.09 32.98
N GLU A 59 2.59 -33.17 33.76
CA GLU A 59 1.14 -32.93 33.81
C GLU A 59 0.60 -32.42 32.46
N THR A 60 1.40 -31.64 31.73
CA THR A 60 1.02 -31.06 30.43
C THR A 60 1.42 -31.92 29.23
N GLY A 61 2.25 -32.95 29.44
CA GLY A 61 2.76 -33.86 28.41
C GLY A 61 3.90 -33.28 27.54
N TYR A 62 4.49 -32.14 27.96
CA TYR A 62 5.64 -31.51 27.28
C TYR A 62 6.98 -32.15 27.65
N ASP A 63 7.00 -33.03 28.65
CA ASP A 63 8.13 -33.92 28.89
C ASP A 63 8.51 -34.73 27.65
N LYS A 64 7.51 -35.23 26.90
CA LYS A 64 7.71 -35.95 25.62
C LYS A 64 8.28 -35.08 24.51
N VAL A 65 7.95 -33.78 24.50
CA VAL A 65 8.51 -32.82 23.53
C VAL A 65 10.01 -32.65 23.78
N LEU A 66 10.40 -32.52 25.05
CA LEU A 66 11.81 -32.42 25.46
C LEU A 66 12.57 -33.75 25.39
N GLU A 67 11.90 -34.89 25.20
CA GLU A 67 12.52 -36.18 24.88
C GLU A 67 12.76 -36.38 23.37
N SER A 68 12.20 -35.52 22.51
CA SER A 68 12.39 -35.62 21.07
C SER A 68 13.83 -35.30 20.65
N MET A 69 14.18 -35.65 19.40
CA MET A 69 15.50 -35.37 18.82
C MET A 69 15.66 -33.91 18.35
N GLU A 70 14.61 -33.09 18.48
CA GLU A 70 14.67 -31.68 18.10
C GLU A 70 15.45 -30.88 19.15
N ASN A 71 16.12 -29.82 18.68
CA ASN A 71 16.90 -28.94 19.54
C ASN A 71 16.02 -27.84 20.12
N TYR A 72 16.10 -27.63 21.44
CA TYR A 72 15.37 -26.57 22.14
C TYR A 72 16.26 -25.71 23.03
N THR A 73 15.75 -24.56 23.43
CA THR A 73 16.29 -23.75 24.54
C THR A 73 15.24 -23.66 25.63
N VAL A 74 15.54 -24.16 26.82
CA VAL A 74 14.61 -24.17 27.94
C VAL A 74 15.04 -23.14 28.97
N PHE A 75 14.15 -22.19 29.27
CA PHE A 75 14.30 -21.26 30.39
C PHE A 75 13.53 -21.82 31.58
N ALA A 76 14.12 -22.73 32.33
CA ALA A 76 13.43 -23.44 33.40
C ALA A 76 13.34 -22.57 34.67
N PRO A 77 12.12 -22.17 35.10
CA PRO A 77 11.94 -21.44 36.34
C PRO A 77 12.25 -22.32 37.55
N LEU A 78 12.97 -21.76 38.53
CA LEU A 78 13.23 -22.41 39.81
C LEU A 78 11.94 -22.61 40.61
N ASN A 79 11.96 -23.55 41.55
CA ASN A 79 10.81 -23.87 42.40
C ASN A 79 10.22 -22.63 43.10
N GLU A 80 11.06 -21.68 43.52
CA GLU A 80 10.63 -20.43 44.12
C GLU A 80 9.71 -19.63 43.19
N ALA A 81 10.08 -19.52 41.91
CA ALA A 81 9.31 -18.82 40.89
C ALA A 81 8.02 -19.60 40.51
N MET A 82 8.07 -20.94 40.54
CA MET A 82 6.93 -21.81 40.22
C MET A 82 5.90 -21.93 41.35
N SER A 83 6.27 -21.62 42.60
CA SER A 83 5.45 -21.86 43.80
C SER A 83 4.03 -21.28 43.71
N ALA A 84 3.85 -20.11 43.09
CA ALA A 84 2.54 -19.47 42.93
C ALA A 84 1.60 -20.19 41.93
N TYR A 85 2.12 -21.12 41.12
CA TYR A 85 1.40 -21.79 40.03
C TYR A 85 1.22 -23.30 40.25
N GLU A 86 1.59 -23.83 41.42
CA GLU A 86 1.44 -25.25 41.73
C GLU A 86 -0.03 -25.72 41.65
N SER A 87 -0.95 -24.87 42.13
CA SER A 87 -2.40 -25.08 42.11
C SER A 87 -3.11 -24.49 40.88
N ALA A 88 -2.35 -24.01 39.89
CA ALA A 88 -2.92 -23.52 38.64
C ALA A 88 -3.61 -24.62 37.84
N SER A 89 -4.55 -24.24 36.96
CA SER A 89 -5.18 -25.17 36.04
C SER A 89 -4.15 -25.78 35.08
N VAL A 90 -4.43 -27.01 34.61
CA VAL A 90 -3.59 -27.70 33.61
C VAL A 90 -3.35 -26.85 32.37
N GLU A 91 -4.38 -26.11 31.94
CA GLU A 91 -4.29 -25.21 30.78
C GLU A 91 -3.32 -24.04 31.01
N LEU A 92 -3.36 -23.42 32.20
CA LEU A 92 -2.44 -22.35 32.55
C LEU A 92 -0.99 -22.88 32.65
N LYS A 93 -0.80 -24.04 33.27
CA LYS A 93 0.50 -24.72 33.32
C LYS A 93 1.02 -25.05 31.92
N LYS A 94 0.14 -25.47 31.00
CA LYS A 94 0.50 -25.74 29.61
C LYS A 94 1.01 -24.48 28.91
N ASN A 95 0.29 -23.36 29.04
CA ASN A 95 0.70 -22.08 28.44
C ASN A 95 2.02 -21.58 29.03
N LEU A 96 2.19 -21.71 30.35
CA LEU A 96 3.45 -21.41 31.04
C LEU A 96 4.59 -22.25 30.46
N VAL A 97 4.48 -23.57 30.45
CA VAL A 97 5.52 -24.47 29.96
C VAL A 97 5.90 -24.15 28.52
N LYS A 98 4.91 -23.95 27.65
CA LYS A 98 5.13 -23.55 26.25
C LYS A 98 5.90 -22.23 26.11
N ASN A 99 5.67 -21.28 27.03
CA ASN A 99 6.32 -19.97 27.03
C ASN A 99 7.73 -19.99 27.63
N HIS A 100 8.17 -21.12 28.17
CA HIS A 100 9.50 -21.33 28.73
C HIS A 100 10.38 -22.27 27.88
N ILE A 101 9.89 -22.68 26.70
CA ILE A 101 10.62 -23.52 25.75
C ILE A 101 10.65 -22.78 24.40
N ALA A 102 11.84 -22.49 23.88
CA ALA A 102 12.04 -21.95 22.55
C ALA A 102 12.49 -23.06 21.58
N PRO A 103 12.04 -23.04 20.31
CA PRO A 103 12.60 -23.89 19.27
C PRO A 103 14.04 -23.48 19.00
N LEU A 104 14.89 -24.44 18.60
CA LEU A 104 16.32 -24.25 18.35
C LEU A 104 17.14 -23.99 19.62
N SER A 105 18.46 -24.12 19.49
CA SER A 105 19.43 -23.88 20.56
C SER A 105 20.06 -22.50 20.41
N PHE A 106 19.83 -21.63 21.39
CA PHE A 106 20.42 -20.31 21.47
C PHE A 106 21.42 -20.27 22.61
N ASN A 107 22.69 -19.99 22.30
CA ASN A 107 23.72 -19.77 23.31
C ASN A 107 23.60 -18.37 23.94
N ALA A 108 24.39 -18.06 24.97
CA ALA A 108 24.30 -16.78 25.66
C ALA A 108 24.63 -15.59 24.74
N SER A 109 25.55 -15.77 23.79
CA SER A 109 25.89 -14.77 22.78
C SER A 109 24.72 -14.53 21.82
N ASP A 110 24.03 -15.58 21.38
CA ASP A 110 22.85 -15.47 20.50
C ASP A 110 21.76 -14.66 21.20
N LEU A 111 21.43 -15.03 22.45
CA LEU A 111 20.42 -14.35 23.26
C LEU A 111 20.77 -12.88 23.52
N SER A 112 22.05 -12.56 23.76
CA SER A 112 22.48 -11.17 23.97
C SER A 112 22.33 -10.27 22.74
N SER A 113 22.18 -10.87 21.55
CA SER A 113 21.96 -10.15 20.29
C SER A 113 20.49 -10.01 19.91
N MET A 114 19.59 -10.60 20.69
CA MET A 114 18.15 -10.64 20.45
C MET A 114 17.42 -9.84 21.52
N GLU A 115 16.37 -9.12 21.15
CA GLU A 115 15.45 -8.51 22.12
C GLU A 115 14.26 -9.44 22.41
N TYR A 116 13.81 -10.15 21.38
CA TYR A 116 12.64 -11.02 21.41
C TYR A 116 13.01 -12.43 20.92
N LEU A 117 12.32 -13.43 21.47
CA LEU A 117 12.48 -14.82 21.07
C LEU A 117 11.10 -15.50 20.92
N MET A 118 10.89 -16.16 19.79
CA MET A 118 9.69 -16.96 19.55
C MET A 118 9.70 -18.18 20.47
N MET A 119 8.64 -18.39 21.23
CA MET A 119 8.48 -19.55 22.11
C MET A 119 7.58 -20.61 21.48
N LEU A 120 7.57 -21.84 22.02
CA LEU A 120 6.63 -22.89 21.59
C LEU A 120 5.17 -22.50 21.83
N SER A 121 4.91 -21.51 22.68
CA SER A 121 3.59 -20.88 22.83
C SER A 121 3.06 -20.34 21.51
N GLY A 122 3.95 -20.00 20.57
CA GLY A 122 3.67 -19.29 19.33
C GLY A 122 3.69 -17.77 19.53
N LYS A 123 4.17 -17.29 20.69
CA LYS A 123 4.25 -15.88 21.06
C LYS A 123 5.71 -15.47 21.23
N HIS A 124 6.01 -14.19 21.00
CA HIS A 124 7.32 -13.63 21.32
C HIS A 124 7.46 -13.32 22.81
N LEU A 125 8.55 -13.83 23.40
CA LEU A 125 9.00 -13.48 24.72
C LEU A 125 10.07 -12.40 24.62
N LYS A 126 9.88 -11.29 25.33
CA LYS A 126 10.94 -10.29 25.50
C LYS A 126 11.97 -10.84 26.50
N LEU A 127 13.23 -10.95 26.08
CA LEU A 127 14.25 -11.64 26.88
C LEU A 127 14.53 -10.95 28.22
N ASP A 128 14.38 -9.63 28.28
CA ASP A 128 14.54 -8.83 29.52
C ASP A 128 13.48 -9.13 30.59
N GLU A 129 12.37 -9.79 30.25
CA GLU A 129 11.34 -10.21 31.21
C GLU A 129 11.73 -11.48 31.97
N VAL A 130 12.70 -12.23 31.45
CA VAL A 130 13.21 -13.45 32.08
C VAL A 130 14.53 -13.15 32.78
N ILE A 131 14.52 -13.24 34.10
CA ILE A 131 15.71 -13.09 34.92
C ILE A 131 16.45 -14.43 34.91
N LEU A 132 17.38 -14.59 33.98
CA LEU A 132 18.22 -15.77 33.89
C LEU A 132 19.29 -15.79 34.97
N THR A 133 19.60 -16.99 35.44
CA THR A 133 20.78 -17.26 36.26
C THR A 133 22.00 -17.53 35.37
N GLU A 134 23.20 -17.47 35.94
CA GLU A 134 24.45 -17.81 35.20
C GLU A 134 24.57 -19.32 34.87
N LYS A 135 23.66 -20.15 35.40
CA LYS A 135 23.69 -21.60 35.21
C LYS A 135 23.13 -21.97 33.82
N GLU A 136 24.03 -22.40 32.96
CA GLU A 136 23.76 -22.91 31.61
C GLU A 136 24.26 -24.35 31.48
N ILE A 137 23.41 -25.24 30.96
CA ILE A 137 23.73 -26.65 30.75
C ILE A 137 23.47 -26.99 29.29
N VAL A 138 24.52 -27.29 28.54
CA VAL A 138 24.42 -27.81 27.17
C VAL A 138 24.07 -29.30 27.24
N CYS A 139 22.98 -29.68 26.60
CA CYS A 139 22.40 -31.03 26.57
C CYS A 139 22.45 -31.61 25.15
N ALA A 140 22.20 -32.91 25.01
CA ALA A 140 22.22 -33.63 23.72
C ALA A 140 21.23 -33.07 22.67
N ASN A 141 20.09 -32.54 23.13
CA ASN A 141 19.02 -32.00 22.30
C ASN A 141 18.67 -30.56 22.69
N GLY A 142 19.65 -29.78 23.18
CA GLY A 142 19.44 -28.36 23.40
C GLY A 142 20.24 -27.71 24.51
N ILE A 143 19.76 -26.57 25.00
CA ILE A 143 20.38 -25.81 26.09
C ILE A 143 19.35 -25.56 27.19
N LEU A 144 19.71 -25.90 28.43
CA LEU A 144 18.93 -25.61 29.63
C LEU A 144 19.55 -24.41 30.35
N ARG A 145 18.73 -23.40 30.62
CA ARG A 145 19.07 -22.27 31.49
C ARG A 145 18.04 -22.16 32.59
N THR A 146 18.48 -21.87 33.80
CA THR A 146 17.56 -21.67 34.93
C THR A 146 17.19 -20.19 35.09
N SER A 147 15.94 -19.90 35.44
CA SER A 147 15.41 -18.55 35.62
C SER A 147 14.85 -18.33 37.03
N ASN A 148 15.08 -17.12 37.57
CA ASN A 148 14.51 -16.65 38.83
C ASN A 148 13.12 -16.03 38.65
N SER A 149 12.69 -15.81 37.41
CA SER A 149 11.36 -15.33 37.08
C SER A 149 10.60 -16.34 36.21
N LEU A 150 9.28 -16.16 36.21
CA LEU A 150 8.30 -16.93 35.45
C LEU A 150 7.58 -15.98 34.51
N SER A 151 7.37 -16.38 33.26
CA SER A 151 6.69 -15.59 32.25
C SER A 151 5.52 -16.35 31.62
N LEU A 152 4.36 -15.71 31.57
CA LEU A 152 3.19 -16.21 30.84
C LEU A 152 3.17 -15.61 29.43
N PRO A 153 2.65 -16.35 28.43
CA PRO A 153 2.55 -15.81 27.08
C PRO A 153 1.60 -14.61 27.11
N LYS A 154 2.09 -13.45 26.65
CA LYS A 154 1.25 -12.27 26.47
C LYS A 154 0.26 -12.52 25.33
N ALA A 155 -0.92 -11.93 25.45
CA ALA A 155 -1.89 -11.91 24.37
C ALA A 155 -1.36 -11.06 23.20
N ASN A 156 -1.70 -11.42 21.96
CA ASN A 156 -1.47 -10.53 20.82
C ASN A 156 -2.49 -9.39 20.81
N LEU A 157 -2.27 -8.40 19.94
CA LEU A 157 -3.15 -7.24 19.81
C LEU A 157 -4.59 -7.65 19.53
N TYR A 158 -4.83 -8.64 18.66
CA TYR A 158 -6.19 -9.11 18.40
C TYR A 158 -6.87 -9.71 19.64
N GLU A 159 -6.17 -10.56 20.39
CA GLU A 159 -6.66 -11.16 21.63
C GLU A 159 -6.96 -10.08 22.69
N LEU A 160 -6.07 -9.10 22.84
CA LEU A 160 -6.27 -7.97 23.74
C LEU A 160 -7.46 -7.10 23.31
N ILE A 161 -7.56 -6.71 22.03
CA ILE A 161 -8.69 -5.96 21.50
C ILE A 161 -10.00 -6.74 21.73
N SER A 162 -9.99 -8.04 21.45
CA SER A 162 -11.15 -8.92 21.62
C SER A 162 -11.63 -9.01 23.07
N ALA A 163 -10.74 -8.84 24.05
CA ALA A 163 -11.11 -8.81 25.47
C ALA A 163 -12.04 -7.63 25.81
N TYR A 164 -12.02 -6.55 25.02
CA TYR A 164 -12.86 -5.35 25.22
C TYR A 164 -14.13 -5.34 24.37
N LYS A 165 -14.46 -6.43 23.64
CA LYS A 165 -15.61 -6.48 22.70
C LYS A 165 -16.97 -6.15 23.33
N ASP A 166 -17.12 -6.38 24.62
CA ASP A 166 -18.38 -6.12 25.34
C ASP A 166 -18.45 -4.69 25.92
N SER A 167 -17.32 -3.99 25.99
CA SER A 167 -17.20 -2.64 26.57
C SER A 167 -16.93 -1.53 25.55
N LEU A 168 -16.22 -1.82 24.46
CA LEU A 168 -15.78 -0.85 23.46
C LEU A 168 -16.32 -1.21 22.07
N GLU A 169 -16.92 -0.23 21.40
CA GLU A 169 -17.52 -0.40 20.07
C GLU A 169 -16.48 -0.82 19.03
N ILE A 170 -15.30 -0.20 19.04
CA ILE A 170 -14.20 -0.53 18.13
C ILE A 170 -13.78 -2.00 18.27
N ALA A 171 -13.60 -2.47 19.50
CA ALA A 171 -13.26 -3.87 19.79
C ALA A 171 -14.37 -4.83 19.32
N ARG A 172 -15.63 -4.45 19.55
CA ARG A 172 -16.79 -5.22 19.10
C ARG A 172 -16.81 -5.36 17.57
N ILE A 173 -16.56 -4.26 16.84
CA ILE A 173 -16.52 -4.25 15.37
C ILE A 173 -15.43 -5.18 14.85
N VAL A 174 -14.22 -5.09 15.40
CA VAL A 174 -13.09 -5.96 14.98
C VAL A 174 -13.40 -7.43 15.24
N TYR A 175 -13.94 -7.75 16.42
CA TYR A 175 -14.29 -9.13 16.78
C TYR A 175 -15.44 -9.70 15.93
N MET A 176 -16.52 -8.93 15.75
CA MET A 176 -17.73 -9.38 15.03
C MET A 176 -17.55 -9.46 13.50
N ALA A 177 -16.47 -8.91 12.96
CA ALA A 177 -16.17 -9.02 11.53
C ALA A 177 -15.61 -10.40 11.13
N GLY A 178 -15.29 -11.25 12.10
CA GLY A 178 -14.86 -12.63 11.85
C GLY A 178 -16.01 -13.52 11.40
N ASP A 179 -15.80 -14.26 10.31
CA ASP A 179 -16.75 -15.23 9.77
C ASP A 179 -16.03 -16.50 9.29
N SER A 180 -16.77 -17.59 9.13
CA SER A 180 -16.26 -18.85 8.55
C SER A 180 -16.57 -18.88 7.06
N ILE A 181 -15.55 -18.73 6.23
CA ILE A 181 -15.69 -18.76 4.77
C ILE A 181 -15.21 -20.10 4.20
N MET A 182 -15.75 -20.49 3.04
CA MET A 182 -15.28 -21.66 2.30
C MET A 182 -13.85 -21.43 1.82
N ASP A 183 -12.97 -22.39 2.09
CA ASP A 183 -11.62 -22.47 1.54
C ASP A 183 -11.67 -23.21 0.20
N PRO A 184 -11.56 -22.52 -0.95
CA PRO A 184 -11.72 -23.16 -2.25
C PRO A 184 -10.59 -24.14 -2.59
N ASP A 185 -9.38 -23.94 -2.05
CA ASP A 185 -8.21 -24.77 -2.37
C ASP A 185 -8.24 -26.10 -1.62
N ARG A 186 -8.78 -26.11 -0.40
CA ARG A 186 -8.95 -27.33 0.40
C ARG A 186 -10.31 -28.00 0.22
N SER A 187 -11.29 -27.31 -0.39
CA SER A 187 -12.61 -27.88 -0.65
C SER A 187 -12.61 -28.73 -1.91
N ILE A 188 -13.19 -29.93 -1.82
CA ILE A 188 -13.24 -30.88 -2.94
C ILE A 188 -14.64 -30.90 -3.52
N GLN A 189 -14.77 -30.70 -4.84
CA GLN A 189 -16.06 -30.86 -5.51
C GLN A 189 -16.44 -32.36 -5.53
N THR A 190 -17.51 -32.70 -4.84
CA THR A 190 -18.02 -34.08 -4.73
C THR A 190 -19.14 -34.40 -5.72
N GLY A 191 -19.74 -33.37 -6.32
CA GLY A 191 -20.79 -33.57 -7.32
C GLY A 191 -21.29 -32.28 -7.95
N VAL A 192 -22.44 -32.38 -8.62
CA VAL A 192 -23.20 -31.25 -9.16
C VAL A 192 -24.66 -31.48 -8.82
N ASP A 193 -25.32 -30.46 -8.28
CA ASP A 193 -26.74 -30.48 -7.93
C ASP A 193 -27.59 -30.68 -9.19
N PRO A 194 -28.35 -31.78 -9.30
CA PRO A 194 -29.16 -32.08 -10.48
C PRO A 194 -30.26 -31.04 -10.77
N ALA A 195 -30.69 -30.26 -9.77
CA ALA A 195 -31.82 -29.34 -9.90
C ALA A 195 -31.43 -27.96 -10.45
N ASN A 196 -30.21 -27.50 -10.18
CA ASN A 196 -29.77 -26.14 -10.52
C ASN A 196 -28.37 -26.09 -11.18
N GLY A 197 -27.71 -27.25 -11.38
CA GLY A 197 -26.44 -27.37 -12.06
C GLY A 197 -25.25 -26.79 -11.29
N ARG A 198 -25.41 -26.47 -9.99
CA ARG A 198 -24.33 -25.91 -9.17
C ARG A 198 -23.41 -27.00 -8.63
N PRO A 199 -22.09 -26.79 -8.58
CA PRO A 199 -21.17 -27.74 -7.96
C PRO A 199 -21.50 -27.94 -6.48
N ILE A 200 -21.48 -29.20 -6.03
CA ILE A 200 -21.59 -29.61 -4.62
C ILE A 200 -20.18 -29.88 -4.11
N TYR A 201 -19.82 -29.30 -2.97
CA TYR A 201 -18.50 -29.42 -2.36
C TYR A 201 -18.59 -30.19 -1.03
N ASP A 202 -17.54 -30.96 -0.72
CA ASP A 202 -17.16 -31.28 0.65
C ASP A 202 -16.34 -30.08 1.18
N THR A 203 -17.05 -29.15 1.81
CA THR A 203 -16.55 -27.80 2.09
C THR A 203 -15.67 -27.80 3.32
N VAL A 204 -14.41 -27.40 3.15
CA VAL A 204 -13.53 -27.04 4.26
C VAL A 204 -13.71 -25.56 4.54
N TYR A 205 -14.02 -25.21 5.79
CA TYR A 205 -14.16 -23.82 6.22
C TYR A 205 -12.84 -23.32 6.82
N GLN A 206 -12.56 -22.04 6.59
CA GLN A 206 -11.48 -21.30 7.22
C GLN A 206 -12.06 -20.06 7.93
N TYR A 207 -11.50 -19.74 9.09
CA TYR A 207 -11.82 -18.48 9.76
C TYR A 207 -11.19 -17.31 9.01
N TYR A 208 -12.01 -16.33 8.68
CA TYR A 208 -11.59 -15.11 7.99
C TYR A 208 -12.08 -13.89 8.77
N ASN A 209 -11.20 -12.93 8.96
CA ASN A 209 -11.55 -11.63 9.50
C ASN A 209 -10.82 -10.55 8.67
N PRO A 210 -11.56 -9.63 8.03
CA PRO A 210 -10.96 -8.63 7.15
C PRO A 210 -10.00 -7.67 7.88
N TYR A 211 -10.14 -7.49 9.19
CA TYR A 211 -9.19 -6.70 9.98
C TYR A 211 -7.89 -7.45 10.22
N LEU A 212 -7.93 -8.78 10.39
CA LEU A 212 -6.73 -9.59 10.56
C LEU A 212 -5.93 -9.67 9.25
N ASP A 213 -6.63 -9.87 8.13
CA ASP A 213 -6.01 -9.88 6.81
C ASP A 213 -5.35 -8.54 6.46
N SER A 214 -5.99 -7.41 6.78
CA SER A 214 -5.48 -6.08 6.43
C SER A 214 -4.51 -5.45 7.43
N LEU A 215 -4.64 -5.76 8.73
CA LEU A 215 -3.84 -5.14 9.80
C LEU A 215 -2.80 -6.09 10.42
N SER A 216 -2.95 -7.40 10.23
CA SER A 216 -2.07 -8.43 10.78
C SER A 216 -1.86 -8.34 12.29
N ILE A 217 -2.87 -7.86 13.02
CA ILE A 217 -2.84 -7.66 14.48
C ILE A 217 -2.89 -8.97 15.29
N ASP A 218 -3.16 -10.09 14.64
CA ASP A 218 -3.06 -11.44 15.17
C ASP A 218 -1.68 -12.09 14.93
N GLN A 219 -0.91 -11.57 13.97
CA GLN A 219 0.36 -12.12 13.54
C GLN A 219 1.51 -11.62 14.43
N GLU A 220 2.49 -12.49 14.67
CA GLU A 220 3.62 -12.23 15.56
C GLU A 220 4.85 -11.70 14.81
N ASP A 221 4.84 -11.73 13.48
CA ASP A 221 5.97 -11.35 12.62
C ASP A 221 6.20 -9.83 12.54
N SER A 222 5.30 -9.02 13.10
CA SER A 222 5.40 -7.56 13.07
C SER A 222 4.84 -6.96 14.35
N THR A 223 5.47 -5.88 14.80
CA THR A 223 5.11 -5.20 16.04
C THR A 223 4.48 -3.84 15.78
N TYR A 224 3.31 -3.63 16.36
CA TYR A 224 2.52 -2.41 16.15
C TYR A 224 2.04 -1.81 17.47
N CYS A 225 1.77 -0.50 17.45
CA CYS A 225 0.97 0.17 18.45
C CYS A 225 -0.45 0.36 17.90
N PHE A 226 -1.46 -0.25 18.51
CA PHE A 226 -2.86 -0.01 18.17
C PHE A 226 -3.45 1.02 19.13
N VAL A 227 -3.87 2.17 18.58
CA VAL A 227 -4.48 3.26 19.35
C VAL A 227 -6.00 3.05 19.39
N MET A 228 -6.47 2.30 20.38
CA MET A 228 -7.90 2.04 20.56
C MET A 228 -8.60 3.24 21.20
N LEU A 229 -9.80 3.58 20.71
CA LEU A 229 -10.52 4.77 21.14
C LEU A 229 -11.62 4.47 22.16
N SER A 230 -11.84 5.40 23.08
CA SER A 230 -13.06 5.45 23.90
C SER A 230 -14.31 5.50 23.00
N ASN A 231 -15.46 4.99 23.48
CA ASN A 231 -16.72 5.02 22.70
C ASN A 231 -17.13 6.45 22.29
N SER A 232 -16.89 7.44 23.15
CA SER A 232 -17.20 8.84 22.85
C SER A 232 -16.31 9.39 21.73
N ASN A 233 -15.00 9.16 21.82
CA ASN A 233 -14.05 9.61 20.82
C ASN A 233 -14.25 8.89 19.48
N PHE A 234 -14.49 7.57 19.51
CA PHE A 234 -14.78 6.77 18.33
C PHE A 234 -16.04 7.28 17.60
N THR A 235 -17.13 7.55 18.33
CA THR A 235 -18.36 8.09 17.74
C THR A 235 -18.12 9.44 17.06
N LYS A 236 -17.39 10.35 17.71
CA LYS A 236 -17.07 11.68 17.17
C LYS A 236 -16.22 11.58 15.90
N LEU A 237 -15.15 10.78 15.93
CA LEU A 237 -14.29 10.60 14.77
C LEU A 237 -15.00 9.85 13.65
N LYS A 238 -15.77 8.80 13.93
CA LYS A 238 -16.57 8.09 12.92
C LYS A 238 -17.54 9.05 12.21
N ALA A 239 -18.21 9.93 12.94
CA ALA A 239 -19.06 10.96 12.34
C ALA A 239 -18.27 11.96 11.47
N LYS A 240 -17.04 12.31 11.87
CA LYS A 240 -16.11 13.14 11.07
C LYS A 240 -15.73 12.43 9.76
N TYR A 241 -15.38 11.14 9.83
CA TYR A 241 -15.07 10.30 8.67
C TYR A 241 -16.28 10.18 7.72
N ALA A 242 -17.48 9.95 8.27
CA ALA A 242 -18.71 9.75 7.50
C ALA A 242 -19.04 10.92 6.55
N LYS A 243 -18.67 12.16 6.89
CA LYS A 243 -18.83 13.34 6.00
C LYS A 243 -18.12 13.17 4.65
N TYR A 244 -16.97 12.49 4.66
CA TYR A 244 -16.08 12.35 3.50
C TYR A 244 -16.04 10.92 2.94
N MET A 245 -16.82 10.00 3.51
CA MET A 245 -16.84 8.58 3.14
C MET A 245 -18.24 8.07 2.79
N GLN A 246 -19.14 8.97 2.36
CA GLN A 246 -20.51 8.64 1.98
C GLN A 246 -20.52 7.48 0.98
N GLN A 247 -21.35 6.46 1.19
CA GLN A 247 -21.41 5.27 0.35
C GLN A 247 -22.69 5.25 -0.48
N TRP A 248 -22.55 5.02 -1.78
CA TRP A 248 -23.67 4.83 -2.68
C TRP A 248 -24.20 3.40 -2.59
N ASP A 249 -25.51 3.26 -2.43
CA ASP A 249 -26.22 1.99 -2.49
C ASP A 249 -26.92 1.83 -3.84
N GLN A 250 -26.44 0.88 -4.64
CA GLN A 250 -26.99 0.56 -5.96
C GLN A 250 -28.46 0.13 -5.89
N SER A 251 -28.89 -0.50 -4.80
CA SER A 251 -30.26 -1.01 -4.68
C SER A 251 -31.29 0.09 -4.43
N SER A 252 -30.92 1.12 -3.67
CA SER A 252 -31.77 2.28 -3.40
C SER A 252 -31.56 3.43 -4.39
N GLY A 253 -30.44 3.43 -5.13
CA GLY A 253 -30.09 4.51 -6.05
C GLY A 253 -29.78 5.83 -5.33
N ALA A 254 -29.25 5.74 -4.11
CA ALA A 254 -28.95 6.88 -3.25
C ALA A 254 -27.76 6.61 -2.32
N VAL A 255 -27.26 7.65 -1.66
CA VAL A 255 -26.30 7.50 -0.55
C VAL A 255 -26.99 6.82 0.64
N SER A 256 -26.32 5.83 1.22
CA SER A 256 -26.81 5.04 2.34
C SER A 256 -26.05 5.34 3.63
N ASP A 257 -26.76 5.77 4.67
CA ASP A 257 -26.19 6.08 5.97
C ASP A 257 -25.57 4.85 6.64
N SER A 258 -26.19 3.67 6.51
CA SER A 258 -25.71 2.43 7.12
C SER A 258 -24.43 1.91 6.47
N LEU A 259 -24.33 1.98 5.14
CA LEU A 259 -23.08 1.65 4.44
C LEU A 259 -22.00 2.68 4.75
N THR A 260 -22.37 3.96 4.85
CA THR A 260 -21.44 5.04 5.21
C THR A 260 -20.87 4.84 6.61
N ASP A 261 -21.70 4.51 7.61
CA ASP A 261 -21.25 4.26 8.98
C ASP A 261 -20.27 3.08 9.06
N LEU A 262 -20.57 1.98 8.33
CA LEU A 262 -19.71 0.81 8.27
C LEU A 262 -18.34 1.15 7.65
N VAL A 263 -18.33 1.85 6.52
CA VAL A 263 -17.09 2.20 5.82
C VAL A 263 -16.29 3.24 6.60
N ALA A 264 -16.94 4.24 7.20
CA ALA A 264 -16.30 5.22 8.05
C ALA A 264 -15.65 4.58 9.29
N GLY A 265 -16.36 3.66 9.94
CA GLY A 265 -15.83 2.89 11.07
C GLY A 265 -14.62 2.06 10.68
N ARG A 266 -14.70 1.35 9.54
CA ARG A 266 -13.59 0.54 9.02
C ARG A 266 -12.36 1.38 8.68
N GLU A 267 -12.53 2.47 7.93
CA GLU A 267 -11.41 3.34 7.56
C GLU A 267 -10.76 3.98 8.80
N LEU A 268 -11.55 4.39 9.79
CA LEU A 268 -11.04 4.89 11.07
C LEU A 268 -10.23 3.82 11.79
N ILE A 269 -10.73 2.58 11.90
CA ILE A 269 -9.99 1.47 12.53
C ILE A 269 -8.66 1.22 11.83
N TYR A 270 -8.65 1.23 10.50
CA TYR A 270 -7.41 1.05 9.74
C TYR A 270 -6.40 2.17 9.96
N ASP A 271 -6.85 3.37 10.29
CA ASP A 271 -5.96 4.50 10.51
C ASP A 271 -5.34 4.54 11.91
N LEU A 272 -5.80 3.70 12.84
CA LEU A 272 -5.37 3.67 14.25
C LEU A 272 -4.18 2.72 14.53
N LEU A 273 -3.60 2.12 13.50
CA LEU A 273 -2.43 1.25 13.61
C LEU A 273 -1.13 2.04 13.32
N CYS A 274 -0.27 2.15 14.33
CA CYS A 274 1.04 2.79 14.22
C CYS A 274 2.16 1.75 14.24
N PRO A 275 3.23 1.92 13.45
CA PRO A 275 4.44 1.13 13.64
C PRO A 275 5.06 1.43 15.02
N ILE A 276 5.57 0.42 15.71
CA ILE A 276 6.21 0.63 17.02
C ILE A 276 7.62 1.21 16.88
N ALA A 277 8.29 0.95 15.75
CA ALA A 277 9.62 1.48 15.48
C ALA A 277 9.57 3.01 15.42
N GLY A 278 10.28 3.67 16.35
CA GLY A 278 10.25 5.13 16.49
C GLY A 278 8.99 5.68 17.17
N PHE A 279 8.15 4.81 17.76
CA PHE A 279 7.04 5.25 18.60
C PHE A 279 7.59 5.72 19.96
N ASP A 280 7.34 6.99 20.28
CA ASP A 280 7.71 7.62 21.54
C ASP A 280 6.46 8.27 22.12
N GLU A 281 5.95 7.71 23.22
CA GLU A 281 4.71 8.13 23.92
C GLU A 281 4.69 9.63 24.28
N THR A 282 5.84 10.31 24.27
CA THR A 282 5.94 11.76 24.52
C THR A 282 5.62 12.61 23.30
N MET A 283 5.55 12.02 22.09
CA MET A 283 5.27 12.77 20.88
C MET A 283 3.79 13.17 20.79
N PRO A 284 3.49 14.41 20.38
CA PRO A 284 2.11 14.87 20.24
C PRO A 284 1.40 14.28 19.02
N VAL A 285 2.15 13.87 18.00
CA VAL A 285 1.62 13.41 16.72
C VAL A 285 2.36 12.18 16.25
N TYR A 286 1.61 11.13 15.89
CA TYR A 286 2.14 9.86 15.41
C TYR A 286 1.74 9.62 13.98
N LYS A 287 2.62 8.99 13.19
CA LYS A 287 2.31 8.62 11.82
C LYS A 287 1.91 7.15 11.77
N ASN A 288 0.73 6.87 11.21
CA ASN A 288 0.24 5.50 11.06
C ASN A 288 0.92 4.78 9.88
N THR A 289 0.58 3.51 9.67
CA THR A 289 1.12 2.68 8.58
C THR A 289 0.81 3.19 7.16
N LYS A 290 -0.15 4.11 7.02
CA LYS A 290 -0.56 4.75 5.75
C LYS A 290 -0.12 6.21 5.62
N ALA A 291 0.85 6.64 6.44
CA ALA A 291 1.36 8.01 6.47
C ALA A 291 0.31 9.10 6.79
N VAL A 292 -0.72 8.74 7.56
CA VAL A 292 -1.70 9.66 8.16
C VAL A 292 -1.24 9.98 9.58
N ASN A 293 -1.28 11.26 9.93
CA ASN A 293 -0.95 11.75 11.25
C ASN A 293 -2.15 11.60 12.20
N ILE A 294 -1.90 10.98 13.34
CA ILE A 294 -2.80 10.85 14.50
C ILE A 294 -2.33 11.86 15.54
N ASP A 295 -3.18 12.81 15.86
CA ASP A 295 -2.93 13.82 16.89
C ASP A 295 -3.38 13.30 18.25
N MET A 296 -2.42 13.20 19.16
CA MET A 296 -2.54 12.75 20.54
C MET A 296 -2.08 13.83 21.52
N SER A 297 -1.94 15.09 21.10
CA SER A 297 -1.40 16.18 21.94
C SER A 297 -2.17 16.42 23.24
N ASN A 298 -3.49 16.21 23.21
CA ASN A 298 -4.39 16.36 24.35
C ASN A 298 -4.96 15.00 24.81
N VAL A 299 -4.28 13.91 24.46
CA VAL A 299 -4.78 12.56 24.72
C VAL A 299 -4.77 12.26 26.22
N LEU A 300 -5.83 11.61 26.68
CA LEU A 300 -5.80 10.89 27.95
C LEU A 300 -5.66 9.39 27.66
N VAL A 301 -4.49 8.82 27.96
CA VAL A 301 -4.30 7.37 27.90
C VAL A 301 -4.95 6.77 29.15
N GLN A 302 -6.06 6.05 28.94
CA GLN A 302 -6.82 5.38 29.99
C GLN A 302 -6.17 4.06 30.42
N ASP A 303 -5.63 3.33 29.45
CA ASP A 303 -5.00 2.05 29.68
C ASP A 303 -3.84 1.82 28.70
N ARG A 304 -2.82 1.10 29.17
CA ARG A 304 -1.61 0.77 28.42
C ARG A 304 -1.29 -0.69 28.67
N MET A 305 -1.39 -1.51 27.62
CA MET A 305 -1.17 -2.95 27.71
C MET A 305 -0.14 -3.41 26.68
N GLU A 306 0.85 -4.16 27.15
CA GLU A 306 1.82 -4.80 26.27
C GLU A 306 1.24 -6.10 25.70
N ALA A 307 1.39 -6.25 24.39
CA ALA A 307 1.04 -7.44 23.64
C ALA A 307 2.30 -8.21 23.25
N SER A 308 2.16 -9.48 22.89
CA SER A 308 3.26 -10.27 22.30
C SER A 308 3.76 -9.68 20.98
N ASN A 309 2.86 -9.05 20.21
CA ASN A 309 3.16 -8.39 18.94
C ASN A 309 2.98 -6.86 18.99
N GLY A 310 3.23 -6.24 20.16
CA GLY A 310 3.35 -4.78 20.27
C GLY A 310 2.64 -4.15 21.47
N LEU A 311 1.90 -3.07 21.25
CA LEU A 311 1.33 -2.22 22.30
C LEU A 311 -0.14 -1.86 21.99
N LEU A 312 -1.02 -1.99 22.98
CA LEU A 312 -2.39 -1.51 22.92
C LEU A 312 -2.55 -0.31 23.85
N LEU A 313 -2.95 0.82 23.28
CA LEU A 313 -3.28 2.04 24.03
C LEU A 313 -4.77 2.31 23.96
N ILE A 314 -5.43 2.47 25.10
CA ILE A 314 -6.82 2.94 25.15
C ILE A 314 -6.81 4.43 25.43
N CYS A 315 -7.27 5.21 24.45
CA CYS A 315 -7.12 6.65 24.44
C CYS A 315 -8.47 7.37 24.36
N ASP A 316 -8.51 8.56 24.96
CA ASP A 316 -9.59 9.51 24.77
C ASP A 316 -9.07 10.81 24.15
N SER A 317 -9.93 11.53 23.42
CA SER A 317 -9.62 12.80 22.75
C SER A 317 -8.50 12.76 21.69
N VAL A 318 -8.29 11.62 21.05
CA VAL A 318 -7.48 11.49 19.82
C VAL A 318 -8.18 12.19 18.65
N ASN A 319 -7.41 12.83 17.77
CA ASN A 319 -7.92 13.47 16.56
C ASN A 319 -7.16 13.02 15.31
N ILE A 320 -7.87 12.96 14.18
CA ILE A 320 -7.27 12.78 12.85
C ILE A 320 -7.81 13.89 11.96
N ARG A 321 -6.90 14.73 11.46
CA ARG A 321 -7.25 15.79 10.51
C ARG A 321 -7.60 15.16 9.16
N MET A 322 -8.69 15.62 8.54
CA MET A 322 -9.10 15.15 7.21
C MET A 322 -8.27 15.82 6.12
N LYS A 323 -8.30 17.15 6.13
CA LYS A 323 -7.61 17.99 5.15
C LYS A 323 -6.10 17.89 5.24
N ASP A 324 -5.46 17.72 4.09
CA ASP A 324 -4.00 17.65 3.89
C ASP A 324 -3.31 16.55 4.73
N ASN A 325 -4.09 15.58 5.22
CA ASN A 325 -3.60 14.50 6.08
C ASN A 325 -4.18 13.14 5.66
N LYS A 326 -5.46 12.85 5.95
CA LYS A 326 -6.12 11.64 5.43
C LYS A 326 -6.51 11.80 3.96
N ILE A 327 -7.05 12.97 3.61
CA ILE A 327 -7.50 13.33 2.27
C ILE A 327 -6.51 14.32 1.70
N LYS A 328 -5.76 13.88 0.68
CA LYS A 328 -4.72 14.66 -0.01
C LYS A 328 -5.15 14.95 -1.44
N GLU A 329 -4.42 15.83 -2.12
CA GLU A 329 -4.55 15.98 -3.56
C GLU A 329 -4.29 14.65 -4.27
N VAL A 330 -5.06 14.40 -5.33
CA VAL A 330 -4.91 13.19 -6.16
C VAL A 330 -4.28 13.58 -7.49
N TYR A 331 -3.19 12.91 -7.84
CA TYR A 331 -2.57 13.02 -9.16
C TYR A 331 -2.82 11.71 -9.92
N ILE A 332 -3.52 11.81 -11.04
CA ILE A 332 -3.73 10.71 -11.99
C ILE A 332 -2.70 10.91 -13.08
N GLN A 333 -1.63 10.12 -13.07
CA GLN A 333 -0.60 10.19 -14.11
C GLN A 333 -1.18 9.68 -15.44
N GLY A 334 -0.77 10.28 -16.55
CA GLY A 334 -1.29 9.96 -17.87
C GLY A 334 -0.97 8.53 -18.28
N GLU A 335 0.21 8.02 -17.91
CA GLU A 335 0.61 6.64 -18.18
C GLU A 335 -0.14 5.59 -17.37
N ASP A 336 -0.81 5.98 -16.27
CA ASP A 336 -1.55 5.09 -15.37
C ASP A 336 -2.99 4.77 -15.87
N TYR A 337 -3.23 4.85 -17.19
CA TYR A 337 -4.53 4.48 -17.75
C TYR A 337 -4.78 2.98 -17.59
N VAL A 338 -6.01 2.61 -17.20
CA VAL A 338 -6.40 1.20 -16.99
C VAL A 338 -6.90 0.53 -18.27
N GLU A 339 -7.41 1.33 -19.22
CA GLU A 339 -7.95 0.85 -20.48
C GLU A 339 -7.79 1.94 -21.54
N SER A 340 -7.54 1.53 -22.78
CA SER A 340 -7.54 2.43 -23.94
C SER A 340 -8.39 1.82 -25.04
N LEU A 341 -9.12 2.64 -25.78
CA LEU A 341 -9.96 2.16 -26.89
C LEU A 341 -9.16 1.29 -27.88
N ASN A 342 -7.92 1.67 -28.18
CA ASN A 342 -7.02 0.85 -28.98
C ASN A 342 -5.55 1.04 -28.50
N PRO A 343 -5.00 0.08 -27.74
CA PRO A 343 -3.63 0.15 -27.24
C PRO A 343 -2.57 0.29 -28.33
N GLY A 344 -2.83 -0.17 -29.57
CA GLY A 344 -1.90 0.01 -30.69
C GLY A 344 -1.71 1.47 -31.12
N TYR A 345 -2.54 2.37 -30.61
CA TYR A 345 -2.49 3.80 -30.87
C TYR A 345 -2.05 4.61 -29.65
N THR A 346 -1.80 3.96 -28.51
CA THR A 346 -1.47 4.61 -27.24
C THR A 346 -0.02 4.35 -26.86
N TYR A 347 0.71 5.40 -26.54
CA TYR A 347 2.14 5.38 -26.31
C TYR A 347 2.46 6.09 -25.00
N ILE A 348 3.25 5.42 -24.16
CA ILE A 348 3.85 6.02 -22.98
C ILE A 348 5.24 6.52 -23.39
N ARG A 349 5.52 7.80 -23.18
CA ARG A 349 6.78 8.43 -23.63
C ARG A 349 7.59 8.85 -22.42
N LEU A 350 8.90 8.63 -22.45
CA LEU A 350 9.81 9.16 -21.42
C LEU A 350 10.03 10.64 -21.69
N ARG A 351 9.79 11.47 -20.67
CA ARG A 351 9.84 12.93 -20.74
C ARG A 351 10.31 13.49 -19.40
N ASP A 352 11.35 14.31 -19.43
CA ASP A 352 11.93 14.97 -18.27
C ASP A 352 11.02 16.04 -17.67
N TYR A 353 10.20 16.70 -18.50
CA TYR A 353 9.19 17.66 -18.06
C TYR A 353 8.01 17.03 -17.31
N ALA A 354 7.79 15.72 -17.47
CA ALA A 354 6.60 15.05 -16.97
C ALA A 354 6.75 14.69 -15.50
N MET A 355 5.65 14.76 -14.73
CA MET A 355 5.70 14.66 -13.26
C MET A 355 6.33 13.35 -12.77
N ALA A 356 5.98 12.23 -13.42
CA ALA A 356 6.51 10.90 -13.13
C ALA A 356 7.67 10.50 -14.07
N GLY A 357 8.21 11.44 -14.84
CA GLY A 357 9.21 11.18 -15.89
C GLY A 357 8.64 10.54 -17.15
N LYS A 358 7.31 10.42 -17.23
CA LYS A 358 6.57 9.84 -18.35
C LYS A 358 5.29 10.60 -18.61
N ASP A 359 4.85 10.60 -19.86
CA ASP A 359 3.51 11.03 -20.24
C ASP A 359 2.83 10.01 -21.14
N VAL A 360 1.55 10.22 -21.44
CA VAL A 360 0.82 9.42 -22.43
C VAL A 360 0.42 10.25 -23.64
N MET A 361 0.54 9.61 -24.80
CA MET A 361 0.11 10.13 -26.08
C MET A 361 -0.72 9.11 -26.84
N VAL A 362 -1.77 9.56 -27.51
CA VAL A 362 -2.44 8.76 -28.54
C VAL A 362 -1.99 9.25 -29.91
N ALA A 363 -1.31 8.39 -30.67
CA ALA A 363 -0.53 8.85 -31.82
C ALA A 363 -1.34 9.16 -33.08
N GLY A 364 -0.76 10.03 -33.89
CA GLY A 364 -1.25 10.45 -35.21
C GLY A 364 -0.19 10.29 -36.31
N ARG A 365 -0.06 11.30 -37.18
CA ARG A 365 0.42 11.18 -38.57
C ARG A 365 1.91 10.86 -38.80
N TRP A 366 2.77 10.94 -37.79
CA TRP A 366 4.22 10.94 -37.99
C TRP A 366 4.94 10.00 -37.03
N SER A 367 6.04 9.40 -37.50
CA SER A 367 7.03 8.69 -36.69
C SER A 367 8.00 9.72 -36.08
N GLU A 368 8.31 9.60 -34.79
CA GLU A 368 9.41 10.37 -34.18
C GLU A 368 10.42 9.45 -33.48
N SER A 369 11.67 9.88 -33.49
CA SER A 369 12.70 9.33 -32.61
C SER A 369 12.84 10.27 -31.43
N PHE A 370 12.88 9.72 -30.23
CA PHE A 370 13.20 10.50 -29.04
C PHE A 370 14.47 9.93 -28.41
N ASP A 371 15.38 10.84 -28.09
CA ASP A 371 16.62 10.54 -27.40
C ASP A 371 16.37 10.70 -25.90
N TYR A 372 16.71 9.70 -25.10
CA TYR A 372 16.70 9.86 -23.65
C TYR A 372 18.06 9.51 -23.06
N PRO A 373 18.58 10.33 -22.12
CA PRO A 373 19.80 10.01 -21.40
C PRO A 373 19.55 8.81 -20.49
N THR A 374 20.41 7.80 -20.59
CA THR A 374 20.47 6.69 -19.64
C THR A 374 21.85 6.59 -19.05
N VAL A 375 21.91 6.42 -17.73
CA VAL A 375 23.14 6.06 -17.03
C VAL A 375 23.28 4.54 -17.12
N LEU A 376 24.13 4.05 -18.03
CA LEU A 376 24.62 2.67 -18.00
C LEU A 376 26.02 2.70 -17.38
N ASP A 377 26.23 1.90 -16.33
CA ASP A 377 27.54 1.70 -15.69
C ASP A 377 28.27 2.99 -15.25
N GLY A 378 27.52 4.00 -14.78
CA GLY A 378 28.10 5.25 -14.28
C GLY A 378 28.64 6.18 -15.39
N VAL A 379 28.29 5.92 -16.65
CA VAL A 379 28.54 6.81 -17.79
C VAL A 379 27.20 7.35 -18.28
N ASP A 380 27.09 8.68 -18.41
CA ASP A 380 25.97 9.29 -19.12
C ASP A 380 26.04 8.91 -20.60
N THR A 381 25.14 8.03 -21.02
CA THR A 381 24.98 7.64 -22.41
C THR A 381 23.60 8.05 -22.90
N THR A 382 23.54 8.95 -23.88
CA THR A 382 22.30 9.25 -24.59
C THR A 382 21.94 8.05 -25.46
N LEU A 383 20.89 7.32 -25.08
CA LEU A 383 20.31 6.28 -25.93
C LEU A 383 19.22 6.92 -26.78
N SER A 384 19.45 6.95 -28.09
CA SER A 384 18.43 7.30 -29.08
C SER A 384 17.49 6.11 -29.27
N GLN A 385 16.24 6.23 -28.80
CA GLN A 385 15.21 5.25 -29.16
C GLN A 385 14.33 5.81 -30.27
N THR A 386 14.54 5.30 -31.48
CA THR A 386 13.62 5.52 -32.59
C THR A 386 12.37 4.66 -32.38
N VAL A 387 11.30 5.24 -31.84
CA VAL A 387 9.98 4.60 -31.79
C VAL A 387 9.21 5.00 -33.04
N ASN A 388 9.31 4.17 -34.08
CA ASN A 388 8.52 4.38 -35.28
C ASN A 388 7.04 4.06 -35.00
N PHE A 389 6.20 5.10 -34.95
CA PHE A 389 4.75 4.98 -34.87
C PHE A 389 4.20 4.54 -36.24
N TYR A 390 3.84 3.25 -36.40
CA TYR A 390 3.32 2.69 -37.65
C TYR A 390 1.83 2.31 -37.55
N TYR A 391 1.03 2.68 -38.54
CA TYR A 391 -0.38 2.26 -38.65
C TYR A 391 -0.71 1.53 -39.95
N TYR A 392 -1.60 0.55 -39.81
CA TYR A 392 -2.16 -0.26 -40.89
C TYR A 392 -3.24 0.51 -41.67
N SER A 393 -3.13 0.50 -43.00
CA SER A 393 -4.13 1.08 -43.92
C SER A 393 -4.94 -0.02 -44.61
N ALA A 394 -6.22 0.26 -44.83
CA ALA A 394 -6.90 -0.18 -46.05
C ALA A 394 -7.81 0.98 -46.46
N THR A 395 -7.30 2.05 -47.05
CA THR A 395 -7.19 2.19 -48.50
C THR A 395 -6.65 3.60 -48.85
N ALA A 396 -6.05 3.70 -50.03
CA ALA A 396 -5.35 4.85 -50.60
C ALA A 396 -6.04 6.22 -50.41
N SER A 397 -5.61 6.97 -49.39
CA SER A 397 -5.67 8.44 -49.32
C SER A 397 -4.85 8.84 -48.07
N GLY A 398 -3.81 9.66 -48.24
CA GLY A 398 -2.80 10.00 -47.22
C GLY A 398 -3.28 10.75 -45.97
N SER A 399 -4.24 10.19 -45.24
CA SER A 399 -4.70 10.63 -43.92
C SER A 399 -4.31 9.61 -42.86
N TYR A 400 -3.48 10.04 -41.91
CA TYR A 400 -2.72 9.19 -40.98
C TYR A 400 -3.13 9.43 -39.51
N TYR A 401 -4.38 9.22 -39.17
CA TYR A 401 -4.86 9.61 -37.86
C TYR A 401 -5.92 8.63 -37.37
N ASP A 402 -6.06 8.49 -36.05
CA ASP A 402 -7.20 7.78 -35.50
C ASP A 402 -8.49 8.53 -35.84
N LYS A 403 -9.34 7.85 -36.61
CA LYS A 403 -10.66 8.34 -37.04
C LYS A 403 -11.75 7.92 -36.05
N SER A 404 -11.38 7.23 -34.98
CA SER A 404 -12.32 6.85 -33.93
C SER A 404 -12.79 8.11 -33.22
N ILE A 405 -14.07 8.38 -33.39
CA ILE A 405 -14.76 9.41 -32.61
C ILE A 405 -14.72 8.99 -31.14
N ASN A 406 -14.30 9.93 -30.28
CA ASN A 406 -14.16 9.71 -28.85
C ASN A 406 -13.28 8.48 -28.56
N PHE A 407 -12.07 8.43 -29.13
CA PHE A 407 -11.01 7.60 -28.57
C PHE A 407 -10.85 7.96 -27.10
N TYR A 408 -10.69 6.97 -26.24
CA TYR A 408 -10.57 7.22 -24.80
C TYR A 408 -9.35 6.54 -24.19
N LEU A 409 -8.79 7.22 -23.18
CA LEU A 409 -8.01 6.64 -22.11
C LEU A 409 -8.87 6.63 -20.86
N LYS A 410 -9.07 5.45 -20.29
CA LYS A 410 -9.86 5.22 -19.07
C LYS A 410 -8.94 5.27 -17.87
N TYR A 411 -9.37 5.98 -16.84
CA TYR A 411 -8.77 5.99 -15.51
C TYR A 411 -9.84 5.68 -14.47
N THR A 412 -9.43 5.06 -13.35
CA THR A 412 -10.34 4.71 -12.26
C THR A 412 -9.86 5.24 -10.91
N PRO A 413 -9.78 6.57 -10.71
CA PRO A 413 -9.30 7.14 -9.45
C PRO A 413 -10.27 6.82 -8.31
N LYS A 414 -9.74 6.57 -7.11
CA LYS A 414 -10.53 6.48 -5.88
C LYS A 414 -10.70 7.88 -5.29
N LEU A 415 -11.95 8.33 -5.15
CA LEU A 415 -12.29 9.66 -4.64
C LEU A 415 -13.03 9.53 -3.30
N TYR A 416 -12.81 10.48 -2.39
CA TYR A 416 -13.63 10.73 -1.20
C TYR A 416 -14.88 11.55 -1.54
N SER A 417 -15.92 11.49 -0.70
CA SER A 417 -17.15 12.27 -0.87
C SER A 417 -16.93 13.74 -0.51
N THR A 418 -16.38 14.50 -1.44
CA THR A 418 -16.13 15.94 -1.31
C THR A 418 -16.14 16.61 -2.69
N LYS A 419 -16.03 17.93 -2.70
CA LYS A 419 -15.86 18.71 -3.93
C LYS A 419 -14.39 18.68 -4.34
N TYR A 420 -14.13 18.58 -5.63
CA TYR A 420 -12.78 18.67 -6.18
C TYR A 420 -12.69 19.80 -7.19
N ARG A 421 -11.61 20.57 -7.12
CA ARG A 421 -11.17 21.41 -8.23
C ARG A 421 -10.22 20.61 -9.10
N LEU A 422 -10.49 20.59 -10.39
CA LEU A 422 -9.72 19.79 -11.34
C LEU A 422 -8.76 20.67 -12.12
N TYR A 423 -7.58 20.14 -12.32
CA TYR A 423 -6.55 20.67 -13.19
C TYR A 423 -6.02 19.52 -14.04
N TRP A 424 -5.38 19.85 -15.14
CA TRP A 424 -4.55 18.89 -15.85
C TRP A 424 -3.33 19.58 -16.45
N LYS A 425 -2.29 18.79 -16.71
CA LYS A 425 -1.14 19.24 -17.48
C LYS A 425 -1.07 18.39 -18.74
N THR A 426 -1.02 19.07 -19.87
CA THR A 426 -0.96 18.48 -21.20
C THR A 426 0.10 19.24 -21.97
N TYR A 427 1.02 18.55 -22.63
CA TYR A 427 2.06 19.19 -23.40
C TYR A 427 2.22 18.48 -24.74
N ASP A 428 1.98 19.24 -25.81
CA ASP A 428 2.29 18.81 -27.17
C ASP A 428 3.66 19.40 -27.52
N ASP A 429 4.65 18.53 -27.42
CA ASP A 429 6.09 18.78 -27.58
C ASP A 429 6.57 18.61 -29.02
N PHE A 430 5.66 18.37 -29.97
CA PHE A 430 6.05 18.18 -31.36
C PHE A 430 6.43 19.50 -32.03
N GLU A 431 7.70 19.63 -32.42
CA GLU A 431 8.26 20.84 -33.04
C GLU A 431 7.43 21.30 -34.26
N ARG A 432 6.96 20.36 -35.08
CA ARG A 432 6.13 20.65 -36.27
C ARG A 432 4.73 21.16 -35.95
N HIS A 433 4.26 21.00 -34.72
CA HIS A 433 2.96 21.50 -34.28
C HIS A 433 2.99 22.97 -33.87
N TYR A 434 4.18 23.56 -33.63
CA TYR A 434 4.33 24.98 -33.31
C TYR A 434 5.39 25.72 -34.14
N ALA A 435 6.14 25.04 -35.03
CA ALA A 435 7.05 25.67 -35.99
C ALA A 435 6.30 26.38 -37.14
N GLY A 436 5.83 27.59 -36.86
CA GLY A 436 5.24 28.53 -37.81
C GLY A 436 6.27 29.26 -38.68
N ASP A 437 7.30 28.60 -39.19
CA ASP A 437 8.50 29.31 -39.69
C ASP A 437 8.38 29.92 -41.09
N THR A 438 7.18 30.20 -41.61
CA THR A 438 7.03 30.97 -42.88
C THR A 438 5.76 31.82 -43.03
N LEU A 439 4.77 31.75 -42.14
CA LEU A 439 3.45 32.30 -42.44
C LEU A 439 2.84 33.30 -41.44
N ASP A 440 3.43 33.52 -40.26
CA ASP A 440 2.85 34.42 -39.26
C ASP A 440 3.87 35.37 -38.62
N LEU A 441 4.20 36.43 -39.36
CA LEU A 441 5.21 37.46 -39.03
C LEU A 441 4.90 38.27 -37.74
N LEU A 442 3.80 37.99 -37.06
CA LEU A 442 3.32 38.72 -35.87
C LEU A 442 3.41 37.91 -34.57
N TYR A 443 3.88 36.65 -34.62
CA TYR A 443 4.07 35.84 -33.42
C TYR A 443 5.41 36.14 -32.74
N ASN A 444 5.39 36.46 -31.45
CA ASN A 444 6.56 36.58 -30.59
C ASN A 444 6.67 35.32 -29.70
N PRO A 445 7.67 34.45 -29.92
CA PRO A 445 7.87 33.24 -29.11
C PRO A 445 8.27 33.54 -27.66
N ASP A 446 8.70 34.77 -27.35
CA ASP A 446 9.12 35.17 -26.01
C ASP A 446 7.98 35.77 -25.15
N ASP A 447 6.77 35.92 -25.69
CA ASP A 447 5.59 36.39 -24.93
C ASP A 447 4.75 35.19 -24.44
N PRO A 448 4.74 34.86 -23.13
CA PRO A 448 4.02 33.71 -22.59
C PRO A 448 2.49 33.83 -22.67
N ASN A 449 1.97 35.02 -23.00
CA ASN A 449 0.54 35.26 -23.14
C ASN A 449 0.07 35.32 -24.61
N GLN A 450 0.99 35.28 -25.58
CA GLN A 450 0.64 35.36 -27.00
C GLN A 450 0.51 33.96 -27.61
N ALA A 451 -0.72 33.54 -27.91
CA ALA A 451 -0.96 32.28 -28.62
C ALA A 451 -0.57 32.39 -30.10
N CYS A 452 0.30 31.51 -30.60
CA CYS A 452 0.63 31.46 -32.03
C CYS A 452 -0.61 30.99 -32.84
N PRO A 453 -1.05 31.74 -33.88
CA PRO A 453 -2.26 31.39 -34.63
C PRO A 453 -2.11 30.16 -35.54
N SER A 454 -0.88 29.77 -35.84
CA SER A 454 -0.52 28.66 -36.75
C SER A 454 -0.17 27.35 -36.01
N VAL A 455 -0.42 27.28 -34.70
CA VAL A 455 -0.20 26.08 -33.88
C VAL A 455 -1.28 25.04 -34.14
N TYR A 456 -0.88 23.76 -34.22
CA TYR A 456 -1.81 22.64 -34.23
C TYR A 456 -2.58 22.60 -32.90
N ARG A 457 -3.88 22.86 -32.95
CA ARG A 457 -4.74 22.87 -31.76
C ARG A 457 -5.39 21.51 -31.58
N VAL A 458 -5.13 20.87 -30.44
CA VAL A 458 -5.75 19.60 -30.08
C VAL A 458 -6.83 19.82 -29.03
N SER A 459 -8.09 19.61 -29.39
CA SER A 459 -9.20 19.68 -28.45
C SER A 459 -9.37 18.33 -27.75
N GLN A 460 -9.13 18.28 -26.44
CA GLN A 460 -9.35 17.10 -25.61
C GLN A 460 -10.51 17.33 -24.63
N LYS A 461 -11.21 16.26 -24.27
CA LYS A 461 -12.37 16.29 -23.36
C LYS A 461 -12.20 15.25 -22.26
N LEU A 462 -12.57 15.60 -21.05
CA LEU A 462 -12.68 14.67 -19.93
C LEU A 462 -14.16 14.40 -19.63
N TYR A 463 -14.55 13.12 -19.70
CA TYR A 463 -15.84 12.63 -19.25
C TYR A 463 -15.66 11.90 -17.92
N ILE A 464 -16.65 12.05 -17.03
CA ILE A 464 -16.59 11.49 -15.68
C ILE A 464 -17.91 10.78 -15.35
N SER A 465 -17.79 9.58 -14.78
CA SER A 465 -18.83 8.93 -14.00
C SER A 465 -18.35 8.83 -12.55
N LEU A 466 -19.15 9.35 -11.62
CA LEU A 466 -18.81 9.39 -10.20
C LEU A 466 -18.99 8.02 -9.53
N PRO A 467 -18.39 7.80 -8.34
CA PRO A 467 -18.58 6.56 -7.61
C PRO A 467 -20.06 6.23 -7.38
N GLY A 468 -20.38 4.95 -7.53
CA GLY A 468 -21.76 4.44 -7.44
C GLY A 468 -22.61 4.63 -8.70
N GLN A 469 -22.19 5.44 -9.67
CA GLN A 469 -22.87 5.55 -10.96
C GLN A 469 -22.40 4.46 -11.93
N PRO A 470 -23.20 4.09 -12.95
CA PRO A 470 -22.76 3.19 -14.01
C PRO A 470 -21.47 3.69 -14.66
N GLU A 471 -20.52 2.81 -14.95
CA GLU A 471 -19.29 3.22 -15.63
C GLU A 471 -19.58 3.82 -17.00
N LEU A 472 -18.70 4.75 -17.41
CA LEU A 472 -18.73 5.33 -18.76
C LEU A 472 -18.68 4.22 -19.81
N LYS A 473 -19.51 4.38 -20.84
CA LYS A 473 -19.59 3.42 -21.94
C LYS A 473 -19.52 4.15 -23.27
N ARG A 474 -18.82 3.58 -24.25
CA ARG A 474 -18.85 4.05 -25.63
C ARG A 474 -19.86 3.25 -26.45
N ASN A 475 -20.77 3.96 -27.13
CA ASN A 475 -21.77 3.38 -28.02
C ASN A 475 -21.85 4.17 -29.33
N ASN A 476 -21.47 3.55 -30.46
CA ASN A 476 -21.44 4.18 -31.79
C ASN A 476 -20.77 5.57 -31.82
N GLY A 477 -19.68 5.75 -31.08
CA GLY A 477 -18.93 7.00 -31.00
C GLY A 477 -19.47 8.02 -29.98
N ILE A 478 -20.57 7.73 -29.30
CA ILE A 478 -21.12 8.55 -28.21
C ILE A 478 -20.65 8.00 -26.86
N ILE A 479 -20.28 8.88 -25.94
CA ILE A 479 -20.03 8.50 -24.54
C ILE A 479 -21.34 8.59 -23.74
N GLU A 480 -21.68 7.50 -23.06
CA GLU A 480 -22.87 7.32 -22.25
C GLU A 480 -22.49 7.19 -20.75
N ASN A 481 -23.50 7.16 -19.87
CA ASN A 481 -23.36 7.00 -18.42
C ASN A 481 -22.54 8.09 -17.71
N MET A 482 -22.54 9.30 -18.27
CA MET A 482 -21.89 10.46 -17.65
C MET A 482 -22.68 10.94 -16.43
N THR A 483 -21.98 11.38 -15.38
CA THR A 483 -22.65 12.08 -14.28
C THR A 483 -22.91 13.54 -14.65
N LEU A 484 -24.19 13.91 -14.79
CA LEU A 484 -24.60 15.24 -15.26
C LEU A 484 -25.00 16.15 -14.10
N GLN A 485 -24.31 17.28 -13.90
CA GLN A 485 -24.70 18.26 -12.87
C GLN A 485 -25.97 19.07 -13.24
N SER A 486 -26.43 19.04 -14.50
CA SER A 486 -27.55 19.88 -14.95
C SER A 486 -28.46 19.27 -16.03
N GLY A 487 -28.44 17.95 -16.22
CA GLY A 487 -29.24 17.27 -17.25
C GLY A 487 -28.85 17.54 -18.70
N ALA A 488 -27.85 18.40 -18.96
CA ALA A 488 -27.20 18.55 -20.26
C ALA A 488 -25.94 17.66 -20.32
N LYS A 489 -25.50 17.22 -21.51
CA LYS A 489 -24.19 16.56 -21.67
C LYS A 489 -23.08 17.55 -21.31
N VAL A 490 -22.64 17.52 -20.05
CA VAL A 490 -21.59 18.40 -19.55
C VAL A 490 -20.26 17.66 -19.61
N MET A 491 -19.29 18.25 -20.27
CA MET A 491 -17.92 17.71 -20.40
C MET A 491 -16.95 18.67 -19.73
N VAL A 492 -15.83 18.13 -19.29
CA VAL A 492 -14.77 18.93 -18.70
C VAL A 492 -13.71 19.23 -19.78
N GLY A 493 -13.35 20.51 -19.99
CA GLY A 493 -12.45 20.95 -21.06
C GLY A 493 -11.56 22.16 -20.69
N ILE A 494 -10.54 22.43 -21.51
CA ILE A 494 -9.58 23.56 -21.37
C ILE A 494 -10.20 24.89 -21.78
N VAL A 495 -9.82 25.98 -21.12
CA VAL A 495 -9.95 27.33 -21.70
C VAL A 495 -8.53 27.86 -21.94
N PRO A 496 -8.19 28.39 -23.13
CA PRO A 496 -7.21 29.46 -23.23
C PRO A 496 -7.82 30.76 -22.68
N ASP A 497 -7.00 31.67 -22.18
CA ASP A 497 -7.41 32.96 -21.63
C ASP A 497 -8.38 33.72 -22.57
N PRO A 498 -9.58 34.14 -22.11
CA PRO A 498 -10.57 34.85 -22.92
C PRO A 498 -10.20 36.30 -23.29
N THR A 499 -8.99 36.78 -23.00
CA THR A 499 -8.63 38.21 -23.18
C THR A 499 -7.97 38.58 -24.52
N ASP A 500 -7.83 37.67 -25.49
CA ASP A 500 -7.41 38.09 -26.84
C ASP A 500 -8.55 38.82 -27.58
N GLU A 501 -8.44 40.15 -27.62
CA GLU A 501 -9.29 41.11 -28.33
C GLU A 501 -9.32 40.90 -29.86
N SER A 502 -8.56 39.94 -30.43
CA SER A 502 -8.42 39.75 -31.87
C SER A 502 -9.65 39.22 -32.62
N GLY A 503 -10.75 38.89 -31.92
CA GLY A 503 -12.03 38.55 -32.56
C GLY A 503 -11.99 37.30 -33.47
N ARG A 504 -10.98 36.43 -33.31
CA ARG A 504 -10.88 35.13 -33.99
C ARG A 504 -11.47 34.07 -33.08
N ASP A 505 -12.57 33.44 -33.50
CA ASP A 505 -13.31 32.41 -32.74
C ASP A 505 -12.37 31.44 -31.99
N HIS A 506 -12.32 31.61 -30.67
CA HIS A 506 -11.42 30.89 -29.76
C HIS A 506 -11.85 29.43 -29.65
N THR A 507 -11.16 28.54 -30.34
CA THR A 507 -11.34 27.09 -30.20
C THR A 507 -10.61 26.59 -28.96
N VAL A 508 -11.34 25.88 -28.11
CA VAL A 508 -10.88 25.18 -26.91
C VAL A 508 -9.83 24.12 -27.25
N GLY A 509 -8.60 24.16 -26.72
CA GLY A 509 -7.60 23.12 -26.99
C GLY A 509 -6.28 23.26 -26.24
N VAL A 510 -5.48 22.20 -26.31
CA VAL A 510 -4.05 22.17 -25.96
C VAL A 510 -3.28 22.92 -27.06
N ASN A 511 -2.44 23.87 -26.65
CA ASN A 511 -1.53 24.55 -27.55
C ASN A 511 -0.19 23.80 -27.55
N ALA A 512 0.30 23.40 -28.72
CA ALA A 512 1.66 22.89 -28.83
C ALA A 512 2.68 23.96 -28.40
N GLY A 513 3.73 23.52 -27.72
CA GLY A 513 4.73 24.41 -27.12
C GLY A 513 4.29 25.08 -25.81
N PHE A 514 3.07 24.86 -25.31
CA PHE A 514 2.59 25.44 -24.06
C PHE A 514 2.58 24.43 -22.91
N GLU A 515 3.63 24.47 -22.08
CA GLU A 515 3.80 23.57 -20.95
C GLU A 515 3.28 24.21 -19.65
N ALA A 516 1.97 24.13 -19.39
CA ALA A 516 1.39 24.64 -18.15
C ALA A 516 0.27 23.74 -17.61
N GLU A 517 0.11 23.75 -16.28
CA GLU A 517 -1.08 23.21 -15.63
C GLU A 517 -2.25 24.18 -15.83
N ILE A 518 -3.40 23.65 -16.27
CA ILE A 518 -4.58 24.45 -16.61
C ILE A 518 -5.78 23.98 -15.79
N PRO A 519 -6.56 24.90 -15.17
CA PRO A 519 -7.80 24.54 -14.50
C PRO A 519 -8.84 24.08 -15.50
N LEU A 520 -9.52 22.99 -15.16
CA LEU A 520 -10.59 22.42 -15.96
C LEU A 520 -11.93 23.12 -15.69
N ARG A 521 -12.69 23.39 -16.76
CA ARG A 521 -14.04 23.99 -16.66
C ARG A 521 -15.09 23.16 -17.35
N TRP A 522 -16.34 23.41 -16.98
CA TRP A 522 -17.48 22.68 -17.53
C TRP A 522 -18.03 23.34 -18.79
N TYR A 523 -18.18 22.52 -19.83
CA TYR A 523 -18.64 22.93 -21.15
C TYR A 523 -19.84 22.12 -21.61
N LYS A 524 -20.65 22.74 -22.47
CA LYS A 524 -21.71 22.03 -23.21
C LYS A 524 -21.11 21.29 -24.41
N ALA A 525 -21.54 20.04 -24.60
CA ALA A 525 -21.39 19.33 -25.87
C ALA A 525 -22.46 19.76 -26.88
N ALA A 526 -22.10 19.95 -28.14
CA ALA A 526 -23.05 20.23 -29.22
C ALA A 526 -22.68 19.50 -30.53
N GLY A 527 -23.69 19.33 -31.40
CA GLY A 527 -23.53 18.79 -32.75
C GLY A 527 -23.17 17.30 -32.81
N ASP A 528 -22.86 16.83 -34.02
CA ASP A 528 -22.27 15.52 -34.25
C ASP A 528 -20.89 15.47 -33.55
N TYR A 529 -20.55 14.31 -32.97
CA TYR A 529 -19.24 14.03 -32.34
C TYR A 529 -18.95 14.78 -31.02
N GLU A 530 -19.96 15.43 -30.43
CA GLU A 530 -19.88 16.06 -29.10
C GLU A 530 -18.75 17.09 -29.01
N ALA A 531 -18.76 18.08 -29.92
CA ALA A 531 -17.79 19.16 -29.90
C ALA A 531 -18.00 20.06 -28.67
N ILE A 532 -16.89 20.58 -28.12
CA ILE A 532 -16.93 21.59 -27.05
C ILE A 532 -17.48 22.89 -27.65
N SER A 533 -18.58 23.39 -27.11
CA SER A 533 -19.29 24.54 -27.68
C SER A 533 -19.16 25.81 -26.83
N THR A 534 -19.95 25.93 -25.77
CA THR A 534 -19.96 27.11 -24.89
C THR A 534 -19.61 26.70 -23.47
N ALA A 535 -18.76 27.51 -22.82
CA ALA A 535 -18.57 27.41 -21.38
C ALA A 535 -19.93 27.58 -20.69
N LEU A 536 -20.19 26.80 -19.65
CA LEU A 536 -21.36 27.04 -18.83
C LEU A 536 -21.18 28.37 -18.08
N ALA A 537 -22.19 29.26 -18.16
CA ALA A 537 -22.16 30.55 -17.48
C ALA A 537 -21.85 30.39 -15.97
N SER A 538 -21.02 31.31 -15.45
CA SER A 538 -20.44 31.28 -14.12
C SER A 538 -21.49 31.36 -13.00
N SER A 539 -21.93 30.21 -12.49
CA SER A 539 -22.46 30.11 -11.14
C SER A 539 -21.40 29.40 -10.29
N ARG A 540 -21.12 29.90 -9.08
CA ARG A 540 -20.08 29.42 -8.13
C ARG A 540 -20.10 27.90 -7.81
N THR A 541 -21.12 27.19 -8.25
CA THR A 541 -21.33 25.74 -8.09
C THR A 541 -20.77 24.90 -9.23
N ARG A 542 -20.31 25.51 -10.33
CA ARG A 542 -19.92 24.82 -11.58
C ARG A 542 -18.41 24.88 -11.86
N ASP A 543 -17.57 25.16 -10.87
CA ASP A 543 -16.10 25.07 -11.00
C ASP A 543 -15.54 23.82 -10.30
N TYR A 544 -16.43 23.01 -9.71
CA TYR A 544 -16.07 21.87 -8.88
C TYR A 544 -16.75 20.60 -9.37
N LEU A 545 -16.03 19.49 -9.28
CA LEU A 545 -16.59 18.14 -9.34
C LEU A 545 -17.15 17.78 -7.96
N ASP A 546 -18.46 17.76 -7.84
CA ASP A 546 -19.16 17.37 -6.60
C ASP A 546 -19.24 15.85 -6.50
N CYS A 547 -18.32 15.24 -5.74
CA CYS A 547 -18.31 13.79 -5.53
C CYS A 547 -19.21 13.45 -4.34
N SER A 548 -20.42 12.97 -4.64
CA SER A 548 -21.44 12.66 -3.61
C SER A 548 -21.16 11.40 -2.80
N SER A 549 -20.30 10.50 -3.29
CA SER A 549 -19.95 9.28 -2.57
C SER A 549 -18.48 8.93 -2.77
N MET A 550 -17.89 8.24 -1.79
CA MET A 550 -16.53 7.74 -1.85
C MET A 550 -16.50 6.39 -2.59
N GLY A 551 -15.56 6.26 -3.52
CA GLY A 551 -15.30 5.01 -4.23
C GLY A 551 -14.50 5.24 -5.51
N ALA A 552 -14.47 4.24 -6.39
CA ALA A 552 -13.85 4.38 -7.70
C ALA A 552 -14.76 5.20 -8.63
N ALA A 553 -14.21 6.24 -9.23
CA ALA A 553 -14.84 6.96 -10.33
C ALA A 553 -14.32 6.41 -11.67
N CYS A 554 -15.01 6.70 -12.78
CA CYS A 554 -14.59 6.32 -14.13
C CYS A 554 -14.37 7.58 -14.96
N PHE A 555 -13.13 7.80 -15.41
CA PHE A 555 -12.70 9.00 -16.12
C PHE A 555 -12.28 8.59 -17.53
N PHE A 556 -12.88 9.19 -18.57
CA PHE A 556 -12.43 9.03 -19.95
C PHE A 556 -11.81 10.35 -20.43
N VAL A 557 -10.50 10.36 -20.65
CA VAL A 557 -9.85 11.41 -21.44
C VAL A 557 -10.01 11.04 -22.89
N THR A 558 -10.58 11.95 -23.67
CA THR A 558 -11.00 11.68 -25.04
C THR A 558 -10.56 12.76 -26.00
N ASN A 559 -10.52 12.36 -27.26
CA ASN A 559 -10.23 13.25 -28.36
C ASN A 559 -11.47 14.01 -28.86
N SER A 560 -11.30 15.18 -29.47
CA SER A 560 -12.36 15.85 -30.23
C SER A 560 -11.98 15.90 -31.71
N PRO A 561 -12.70 15.18 -32.59
CA PRO A 561 -12.49 15.34 -34.02
C PRO A 561 -13.06 16.70 -34.46
N TYR A 562 -12.27 17.52 -35.18
CA TYR A 562 -12.81 18.64 -35.96
C TYR A 562 -13.82 18.10 -37.01
N THR A 563 -14.69 18.87 -37.64
CA THR A 563 -15.33 18.40 -38.88
C THR A 563 -15.48 19.54 -39.86
N SER A 564 -15.02 19.36 -41.09
CA SER A 564 -15.47 20.15 -42.23
C SER A 564 -16.22 19.23 -43.18
N ALA A 565 -17.44 19.63 -43.55
CA ALA A 565 -18.45 18.86 -44.28
C ALA A 565 -18.10 18.45 -45.74
N SER A 566 -16.83 18.47 -46.13
CA SER A 566 -16.37 17.98 -47.42
C SER A 566 -15.01 17.30 -47.28
N ASN A 567 -15.02 15.96 -47.22
CA ASN A 567 -13.87 15.07 -47.43
C ASN A 567 -12.50 15.53 -46.88
N SER A 568 -12.35 15.56 -45.55
CA SER A 568 -11.07 15.22 -44.93
C SER A 568 -11.26 14.86 -43.46
N THR A 569 -10.93 13.62 -43.17
CA THR A 569 -10.91 12.94 -41.87
C THR A 569 -10.20 13.75 -40.80
N THR A 570 -10.83 13.81 -39.63
CA THR A 570 -10.40 14.62 -38.50
C THR A 570 -9.97 13.74 -37.35
N ASN A 571 -9.01 14.27 -36.60
CA ASN A 571 -7.89 13.49 -36.10
C ASN A 571 -7.65 13.88 -34.66
N GLY A 572 -8.00 13.01 -33.76
CA GLY A 572 -7.99 13.38 -32.37
C GLY A 572 -6.78 12.81 -31.65
N LEU A 573 -5.71 13.61 -31.53
CA LEU A 573 -4.58 13.33 -30.65
C LEU A 573 -5.00 13.48 -29.19
N ILE A 574 -4.30 12.78 -28.31
CA ILE A 574 -4.37 12.99 -26.86
C ILE A 574 -2.94 13.15 -26.38
N PHE A 575 -2.72 14.13 -25.49
CA PHE A 575 -1.49 14.35 -24.75
C PHE A 575 -1.88 14.59 -23.30
N LEU A 576 -1.29 13.85 -22.37
CA LEU A 576 -1.57 14.02 -20.95
C LEU A 576 -0.34 13.64 -20.12
N ASP A 577 0.11 14.59 -19.31
CA ASP A 577 1.07 14.36 -18.23
C ASP A 577 0.31 13.87 -17.00
N TYR A 578 -0.61 14.69 -16.46
CA TYR A 578 -1.46 14.26 -15.35
C TYR A 578 -2.79 15.01 -15.26
N ILE A 579 -3.75 14.46 -14.51
CA ILE A 579 -4.94 15.14 -13.99
C ILE A 579 -4.76 15.30 -12.48
N ARG A 580 -4.87 16.52 -11.98
CA ARG A 580 -4.77 16.85 -10.55
C ARG A 580 -6.14 17.21 -10.00
N LEU A 581 -6.53 16.56 -8.90
CA LEU A 581 -7.76 16.81 -8.19
C LEU A 581 -7.45 17.36 -6.80
N VAL A 582 -7.88 18.59 -6.56
CA VAL A 582 -7.70 19.28 -5.28
C VAL A 582 -8.98 19.19 -4.48
N PRO A 583 -9.01 18.46 -3.36
CA PRO A 583 -10.21 18.35 -2.53
C PRO A 583 -10.48 19.68 -1.81
N GLU A 584 -11.67 20.22 -1.99
CA GLU A 584 -12.15 21.45 -1.37
C GLU A 584 -12.85 21.10 -0.06
N MET A 585 -12.09 21.22 1.03
CA MET A 585 -12.56 20.90 2.39
C MET A 585 -12.47 22.14 3.27
N ILE A 586 -13.47 22.32 4.13
CA ILE A 586 -13.37 23.25 5.25
C ILE A 586 -12.30 22.70 6.19
N ASP A 587 -11.38 23.55 6.64
CA ASP A 587 -10.38 23.15 7.61
C ASP A 587 -11.07 22.90 8.95
N GLU A 588 -11.36 21.64 9.25
CA GLU A 588 -12.00 21.22 10.52
C GLU A 588 -10.96 21.16 11.67
N ASN A 589 -10.12 22.20 11.76
CA ASN A 589 -9.16 22.37 12.84
C ASN A 589 -9.73 23.14 14.04
N ASP A 590 -11.05 23.35 14.11
CA ASP A 590 -11.75 23.83 15.31
C ASP A 590 -12.71 22.77 15.86
#